data_AF-A0A9W4DTF5-F1
#
_entry.id   AF-A0A9W4DTF5-F1
#
_cell.length_a   1.000
_cell.length_b   1.000
_cell.length_c   1.000
_cell.angle_alpha   90.00
_cell.angle_beta   90.00
_cell.angle_gamma   90.00
#
_symmetry.space_group_name_H-M   'P 1'
#
loop_
_entity.id
_entity.type
_entity.pdbx_description
1 polymer ?
#
loop_
_entity_poly.entity_id
_entity_poly.type
_entity_poly.pdbx_seq_one_letter_code
_entity_poly.pdbx_strand_id
1 'polypeptide(L)'
;MTSDPPAVTVGVDFGTLSGRALVVAVEDGRELGTAVHEYTHGVVESALPGSGSALPPDWALQIPQDWRDVLRFAVPRALAAAGVQSDQVIGLATDFTACTVLPTPWEGTPLCEPVC
;
A
#
# COMPACT_ATOMS: atom_id res chain seq x y z
N MET A 1 -8.24 35.72 10.22
CA MET A 1 -7.19 34.69 10.13
C MET A 1 -7.88 33.41 9.70
N THR A 2 -7.90 33.12 8.41
CA THR A 2 -8.16 31.76 7.95
C THR A 2 -6.90 30.98 8.30
N SER A 3 -6.91 30.27 9.43
CA SER A 3 -5.87 29.27 9.67
C SER A 3 -6.03 28.24 8.56
N ASP A 4 -5.05 28.14 7.67
CA ASP A 4 -5.00 26.98 6.79
C ASP A 4 -5.10 25.73 7.68
N PRO A 5 -5.91 24.74 7.27
CA PRO A 5 -6.04 23.51 8.03
C PRO A 5 -4.65 22.84 8.17
N PRO A 6 -4.34 22.21 9.32
CA PRO A 6 -2.99 21.71 9.60
C PRO A 6 -2.57 20.69 8.55
N ALA A 7 -1.38 20.88 7.99
CA ALA A 7 -0.82 20.01 6.95
C ALA A 7 -0.47 18.63 7.51
N VAL A 8 -0.68 17.60 6.69
CA VAL A 8 -0.37 16.20 7.04
C VAL A 8 0.43 15.52 5.95
N THR A 9 1.11 14.44 6.34
CA THR A 9 1.70 13.47 5.41
C THR A 9 1.09 12.09 5.64
N VAL A 10 1.06 11.26 4.59
CA VAL A 10 0.63 9.85 4.66
C VAL A 10 1.85 8.94 4.52
N GLY A 11 2.10 8.08 5.50
CA GLY A 11 3.00 6.95 5.38
C GLY A 11 2.23 5.68 5.03
N VAL A 12 2.76 4.88 4.11
CA VAL A 12 2.21 3.55 3.79
C VAL A 12 3.28 2.48 4.02
N ASP A 13 3.08 1.66 5.05
CA ASP A 13 3.92 0.51 5.39
C ASP A 13 3.37 -0.73 4.70
N PHE A 14 4.12 -1.25 3.73
CA PHE A 14 3.81 -2.48 3.03
C PHE A 14 4.57 -3.66 3.67
N GLY A 15 3.86 -4.39 4.52
CA GLY A 15 4.33 -5.62 5.13
C GLY A 15 4.16 -6.85 4.24
N THR A 16 4.34 -8.02 4.83
CA THR A 16 4.26 -9.31 4.13
C THR A 16 2.83 -9.75 3.82
N LEU A 17 1.87 -9.45 4.71
CA LEU A 17 0.48 -9.94 4.63
C LEU A 17 -0.56 -8.82 4.52
N SER A 18 -0.13 -7.58 4.68
CA SER A 18 -1.01 -6.42 4.68
C SER A 18 -0.20 -5.15 4.43
N GLY A 19 -0.90 -4.08 4.09
CA GLY A 19 -0.35 -2.73 4.15
C GLY A 19 -1.13 -1.84 5.11
N ARG A 20 -0.42 -0.89 5.73
CA ARG A 20 -0.97 0.06 6.69
C ARG A 20 -0.73 1.48 6.25
N ALA A 21 -1.78 2.29 6.20
CA ALA A 21 -1.68 3.72 6.03
C ALA A 21 -1.70 4.41 7.41
N LEU A 22 -0.88 5.46 7.55
CA LEU A 22 -0.75 6.28 8.74
C LEU A 22 -0.76 7.75 8.35
N VAL A 23 -1.65 8.54 8.94
CA VAL A 23 -1.74 9.99 8.77
C VAL A 23 -0.99 10.66 9.90
N VAL A 24 -0.03 11.52 9.57
CA VAL A 24 0.86 12.17 10.54
C VAL A 24 0.80 13.69 10.38
N ALA A 25 0.64 14.41 11.48
CA ALA A 25 0.71 15.87 11.51
C ALA A 25 2.14 16.36 11.24
N VAL A 26 2.28 17.31 10.32
CA VAL A 26 3.60 17.87 9.95
C VAL A 26 4.21 18.71 11.06
N GLU A 27 3.37 19.38 11.86
CA GLU A 27 3.82 20.31 12.90
C GLU A 27 4.60 19.62 14.03
N ASP A 28 4.14 18.45 14.48
CA ASP A 28 4.62 17.81 15.70
C ASP A 28 4.84 16.29 15.57
N GLY A 29 4.58 15.70 14.39
CA GLY A 29 4.76 14.28 14.14
C GLY A 29 3.73 13.36 14.79
N ARG A 30 2.62 13.90 15.35
CA ARG A 30 1.58 13.04 15.94
C ARG A 30 0.86 12.24 14.88
N GLU A 31 0.57 10.99 15.22
CA GLU A 31 -0.33 10.12 14.48
C GLU A 31 -1.78 10.58 14.69
N LEU A 32 -2.50 10.83 13.60
CA LEU A 32 -3.87 11.33 13.62
C LEU A 32 -4.89 10.24 13.28
N GLY A 33 -4.50 9.25 12.47
CA GLY A 33 -5.37 8.15 12.08
C GLY A 33 -4.61 7.09 11.30
N THR A 34 -5.12 5.86 11.35
CA THR A 34 -4.51 4.71 10.66
C THR A 34 -5.58 3.78 10.13
N ALA A 35 -5.23 3.01 9.10
CA ALA A 35 -6.03 1.89 8.62
C ALA A 35 -5.14 0.82 8.01
N VAL A 36 -5.56 -0.45 8.12
CA VAL A 36 -4.88 -1.61 7.55
C VAL A 36 -5.74 -2.24 6.47
N HIS A 37 -5.12 -2.69 5.38
CA HIS A 37 -5.74 -3.55 4.39
C HIS A 37 -4.95 -4.85 4.28
N GLU A 38 -5.60 -5.96 4.58
CA GLU A 38 -5.02 -7.30 4.37
C GLU A 38 -4.92 -7.58 2.88
N TYR A 39 -3.83 -8.21 2.47
CA TYR A 39 -3.65 -8.64 1.09
C TYR A 39 -4.63 -9.77 0.79
N THR A 40 -5.44 -9.60 -0.27
CA THR A 40 -6.44 -10.60 -0.67
C THR A 40 -5.79 -11.95 -0.92
N HIS A 41 -4.56 -11.96 -1.44
CA HIS A 41 -3.84 -13.19 -1.80
C HIS A 41 -2.80 -13.62 -0.76
N GLY A 42 -2.48 -12.77 0.23
CA GLY A 42 -1.42 -13.05 1.21
C GLY A 42 -0.07 -13.34 0.54
N VAL A 43 0.67 -14.31 1.10
CA VAL A 43 1.86 -14.88 0.42
C VAL A 43 1.43 -16.07 -0.41
N VAL A 44 1.80 -16.06 -1.69
CA VAL A 44 1.51 -17.13 -2.64
C VAL A 44 2.70 -18.10 -2.63
N GLU A 45 2.53 -19.23 -1.93
CA GLU A 45 3.61 -20.23 -1.72
C GLU A 45 3.29 -21.60 -2.33
N SER A 46 2.03 -21.88 -2.64
CA SER A 46 1.58 -23.23 -3.03
C SER A 46 1.23 -23.35 -4.51
N ALA A 47 0.45 -22.40 -5.05
CA ALA A 47 0.01 -22.44 -6.44
C ALA A 47 -0.24 -21.03 -6.99
N LEU A 48 0.04 -20.85 -8.29
CA LEU A 48 -0.21 -19.59 -8.98
C LEU A 48 -1.72 -19.28 -9.02
N PRO A 49 -2.15 -18.09 -8.59
CA PRO A 49 -3.52 -17.64 -8.75
C PRO A 49 -3.97 -17.68 -10.21
N GLY A 50 -5.25 -17.98 -10.44
CA GLY A 50 -5.82 -18.10 -11.78
C GLY A 50 -5.55 -19.43 -12.47
N SER A 51 -4.29 -19.89 -12.54
CA SER A 51 -3.94 -21.15 -13.22
C SER A 51 -4.00 -22.40 -12.33
N GLY A 52 -3.77 -22.24 -11.01
CA GLY A 52 -3.66 -23.35 -10.07
C GLY A 52 -2.39 -24.19 -10.23
N SER A 53 -1.42 -23.75 -11.05
CA SER A 53 -0.15 -24.45 -11.23
C SER A 53 0.66 -24.44 -9.94
N ALA A 54 1.10 -25.61 -9.48
CA ALA A 54 1.87 -25.74 -8.24
C ALA A 54 3.21 -25.01 -8.35
N LEU A 55 3.59 -24.33 -7.26
CA LEU A 55 4.90 -23.70 -7.13
C LEU A 55 5.92 -24.72 -6.61
N PRO A 56 7.20 -24.62 -7.05
CA PRO A 56 8.28 -25.38 -6.44
C PRO A 56 8.49 -25.01 -4.96
N PRO A 57 9.23 -25.83 -4.18
CA PRO A 57 9.61 -25.49 -2.81
C PRO A 57 10.33 -24.14 -2.70
N ASP A 58 10.16 -23.48 -1.56
CA ASP A 58 10.80 -22.20 -1.19
C ASP A 58 10.42 -20.98 -2.06
N TRP A 59 9.33 -21.07 -2.81
CA TRP A 59 8.73 -19.94 -3.49
C TRP A 59 7.83 -19.14 -2.54
N ALA A 60 8.01 -17.82 -2.52
CA ALA A 60 7.15 -16.88 -1.82
C ALA A 60 6.88 -15.67 -2.72
N LEU A 61 5.69 -15.63 -3.32
CA LEU A 61 5.29 -14.58 -4.25
C LEU A 61 4.24 -13.66 -3.60
N GLN A 62 4.16 -12.43 -4.11
CA GLN A 62 3.10 -11.47 -3.76
C GLN A 62 2.41 -11.00 -5.04
N ILE A 63 1.16 -10.53 -4.89
CA ILE A 63 0.34 -10.04 -6.00
C ILE A 63 0.34 -8.50 -6.01
N PRO A 64 0.81 -7.83 -7.08
CA PRO A 64 0.92 -6.37 -7.13
C PRO A 64 -0.42 -5.63 -6.99
N GLN A 65 -1.54 -6.28 -7.31
CA GLN A 65 -2.86 -5.70 -7.10
C GLN A 65 -3.16 -5.51 -5.60
N ASP A 66 -2.67 -6.37 -4.72
CA ASP A 66 -2.89 -6.23 -3.27
C ASP A 66 -2.24 -4.95 -2.72
N TRP A 67 -1.08 -4.57 -3.28
CA TRP A 67 -0.43 -3.30 -2.92
C TRP A 67 -1.23 -2.08 -3.40
N ARG A 68 -1.77 -2.14 -4.62
CA ARG A 68 -2.68 -1.09 -5.14
C ARG A 68 -3.96 -0.99 -4.31
N ASP A 69 -4.47 -2.11 -3.81
CA ASP A 69 -5.66 -2.14 -2.97
C ASP A 69 -5.41 -1.52 -1.59
N VAL A 70 -4.20 -1.64 -1.02
CA VAL A 70 -3.82 -0.83 0.16
C VAL A 70 -3.96 0.66 -0.13
N LEU A 71 -3.42 1.15 -1.24
CA LEU A 71 -3.54 2.57 -1.59
C LEU A 71 -5.01 2.97 -1.80
N ARG A 72 -5.78 2.10 -2.45
CA ARG A 72 -7.20 2.32 -2.76
C ARG A 72 -8.09 2.32 -1.51
N PHE A 73 -7.80 1.48 -0.52
CA PHE A 73 -8.68 1.25 0.62
C PHE A 73 -8.12 1.72 1.95
N ALA A 74 -6.84 1.49 2.26
CA ALA A 74 -6.26 1.91 3.53
C ALA A 74 -6.09 3.43 3.60
N VAL A 75 -5.60 4.09 2.55
CA VAL A 75 -5.35 5.54 2.59
C VAL A 75 -6.64 6.35 2.83
N PRO A 76 -7.75 6.14 2.08
CA PRO A 76 -8.98 6.87 2.36
C PRO A 76 -9.58 6.58 3.74
N ARG A 77 -9.46 5.32 4.22
CA ARG A 77 -9.92 4.95 5.57
C ARG A 77 -9.10 5.63 6.66
N ALA A 78 -7.78 5.74 6.48
CA ALA A 78 -6.90 6.42 7.44
C ALA A 78 -7.19 7.92 7.49
N LEU A 79 -7.42 8.58 6.34
CA LEU A 79 -7.84 9.98 6.28
C LEU A 79 -9.19 10.21 6.96
N ALA A 80 -10.17 9.33 6.71
CA ALA A 80 -11.47 9.39 7.37
C ALA A 80 -11.36 9.21 8.90
N ALA A 81 -10.52 8.27 9.36
CA ALA A 81 -10.25 8.05 10.77
C ALA A 81 -9.55 9.25 11.42
N ALA A 82 -8.67 9.95 10.68
CA ALA A 82 -7.99 11.16 11.12
C ALA A 82 -8.88 12.42 11.10
N GLY A 83 -10.05 12.37 10.44
CA GLY A 83 -10.88 13.55 10.21
C GLY A 83 -10.24 14.58 9.27
N VAL A 84 -9.34 14.14 8.40
CA VAL A 84 -8.53 14.99 7.52
C VAL A 84 -9.08 14.98 6.09
N GLN A 85 -9.14 16.16 5.47
CA GLN A 85 -9.48 16.31 4.05
C GLN A 85 -8.25 16.13 3.16
N SER A 86 -8.45 15.71 1.92
CA SER A 86 -7.35 15.39 1.00
C SER A 86 -6.49 16.60 0.62
N ASP A 87 -7.03 17.81 0.66
CA ASP A 87 -6.32 19.06 0.39
C ASP A 87 -5.29 19.43 1.48
N GLN A 88 -5.37 18.79 2.65
CA GLN A 88 -4.39 18.92 3.72
C GLN A 88 -3.17 18.00 3.54
N VAL A 89 -3.23 17.02 2.63
CA VAL A 89 -2.16 16.05 2.41
C VAL A 89 -1.09 16.66 1.52
N ILE A 90 0.08 16.98 2.09
CA ILE A 90 1.19 17.63 1.37
C ILE A 90 2.28 16.65 0.90
N GLY A 91 2.17 15.37 1.26
CA GLY A 91 3.12 14.35 0.86
C GLY A 91 2.66 12.93 1.20
N LEU A 92 3.15 11.97 0.42
CA LEU A 92 2.97 10.54 0.63
C LEU A 92 4.30 9.83 0.50
N ALA A 93 4.60 8.92 1.43
CA ALA A 93 5.78 8.07 1.41
C ALA A 93 5.39 6.61 1.61
N THR A 94 6.22 5.70 1.09
CA THR A 94 6.05 4.26 1.24
C THR A 94 7.28 3.65 1.88
N ASP A 95 7.07 2.71 2.79
CA ASP A 95 8.09 1.76 3.23
C ASP A 95 7.65 0.34 2.85
N PHE A 96 8.61 -0.53 2.55
CA PHE A 96 8.35 -1.85 1.99
C PHE A 96 9.28 -2.87 2.63
N THR A 97 8.81 -4.13 2.66
CA THR A 97 9.70 -5.27 2.86
C THR A 97 10.86 -5.24 1.86
N ALA A 98 12.08 -5.45 2.35
CA ALA A 98 13.28 -5.42 1.52
C ALA A 98 13.32 -6.60 0.54
N CYS A 99 13.92 -6.37 -0.63
CA CYS A 99 14.14 -7.38 -1.69
C CYS A 99 12.88 -8.01 -2.31
N THR A 100 11.71 -7.38 -2.13
CA THR A 100 10.49 -7.72 -2.87
C THR A 100 10.58 -7.14 -4.30
N VAL A 101 11.11 -7.93 -5.24
CA VAL A 101 11.36 -7.50 -6.62
C VAL A 101 10.18 -7.85 -7.55
N LEU A 102 9.85 -6.93 -8.46
CA LEU A 102 8.79 -7.11 -9.45
C LEU A 102 9.30 -6.74 -10.84
N PRO A 103 9.41 -7.68 -11.79
CA PRO A 103 9.83 -7.36 -13.15
C PRO A 103 8.69 -6.68 -13.92
N THR A 104 9.05 -5.64 -14.68
CA THR A 104 8.16 -4.82 -15.49
C THR A 104 8.82 -4.51 -16.85
N PRO A 105 8.04 -4.20 -17.91
CA PRO A 105 8.55 -3.48 -19.07
C PRO A 105 8.79 -2.02 -18.69
N TRP A 106 9.37 -1.24 -19.61
CA TRP A 106 9.75 0.16 -19.38
C TRP A 106 8.60 1.07 -18.93
N GLU A 107 7.35 0.71 -19.25
CA GLU A 107 6.15 1.47 -18.91
C GLU A 107 5.69 1.23 -17.45
N GLY A 108 6.15 0.15 -16.80
CA GLY A 108 5.92 -0.11 -15.39
C GLY A 108 4.81 -1.12 -15.06
N THR A 109 4.04 -1.60 -16.05
CA THR A 109 3.05 -2.66 -15.81
C THR A 109 3.70 -3.97 -15.32
N PRO A 110 3.23 -4.62 -14.24
CA PRO A 110 3.77 -5.91 -13.80
C PRO A 110 3.71 -6.98 -14.91
N LEU A 111 4.78 -7.75 -15.14
CA LEU A 111 4.77 -8.80 -16.17
C LEU A 111 3.77 -9.95 -15.91
N CYS A 112 3.28 -10.08 -14.68
CA CYS A 112 2.20 -11.00 -14.33
C CYS A 112 0.80 -10.51 -14.74
N GLU A 113 0.70 -9.30 -15.28
CA GLU A 113 -0.53 -8.69 -15.75
C GLU A 113 -0.51 -8.52 -17.28
N PRO A 114 -1.67 -8.58 -17.93
CA PRO A 114 -1.76 -8.25 -19.34
C PRO A 114 -1.36 -6.78 -19.54
N VAL A 115 -0.61 -6.52 -20.61
CA VAL A 115 -0.39 -5.15 -21.08
C VAL A 115 -1.73 -4.64 -21.61
N CYS A 116 -2.19 -3.52 -21.06
CA CYS A 116 -3.39 -2.81 -21.55
C CYS A 116 -3.22 -2.38 -23.02
#